data_AF-A0A087GZU5-F1
#
_entry.id   AF-A0A087GZU5-F1
#
_cell.length_a   1.000
_cell.length_b   1.000
_cell.length_c   1.000
_cell.angle_alpha   90.00
_cell.angle_beta   90.00
_cell.angle_gamma   90.00
#
_symmetry.space_group_name_H-M   'P 1'
#
loop_
_entity.id
_entity.type
_entity.pdbx_description
1 polymer ?
#
loop_
_entity_poly.entity_id
_entity_poly.type
_entity_poly.pdbx_seq_one_letter_code
_entity_poly.pdbx_strand_id
1 'polypeptide(L)'
;MLLDENLANLLHLYGTISDSSHVLDNVVAVKSALRKAGIRAKEDLTEKCSPGWKYSQWEMKGVPLRIEIGPKDLAKDQVRTVRRDNGVKSDVPRGSIVEGVKELLEKIQQNMFDVAKQKIDDACVTIKTWDEFVEALNQKKLILAPWCDHEEVEKEVKARTKDEIGAAKTLCSPFDQPDIPEGTVCFASGKPAKKWTYWGRSY
;
A
#
# COMPACT_ATOMS: atom_id res chain seq x y z
N MET A 1 3.98 -6.71 0.24
CA MET A 1 3.66 -5.90 -0.95
C MET A 1 2.51 -6.60 -1.66
N LEU A 2 1.29 -6.20 -1.34
CA LEU A 2 0.07 -6.72 -1.95
C LEU A 2 -0.32 -5.72 -3.02
N LEU A 3 -0.17 -6.08 -4.29
CA LEU A 3 -1.16 -5.90 -5.38
C LEU A 3 -0.47 -5.93 -6.74
N ASP A 4 -1.01 -6.78 -7.61
CA ASP A 4 -0.79 -6.73 -9.06
C ASP A 4 -1.58 -5.52 -9.58
N GLU A 5 -0.90 -4.41 -9.87
CA GLU A 5 -1.39 -3.01 -9.98
C GLU A 5 -2.59 -2.76 -10.92
N ASN A 6 -3.08 -3.76 -11.64
CA ASN A 6 -4.17 -3.64 -12.62
C ASN A 6 -5.25 -4.73 -12.49
N LEU A 7 -5.47 -5.32 -11.31
CA LEU A 7 -6.40 -6.46 -11.16
C LEU A 7 -7.67 -6.08 -10.37
N ALA A 8 -8.78 -5.81 -11.05
CA ALA A 8 -10.10 -5.66 -10.42
C ALA A 8 -10.86 -6.99 -10.46
N ASN A 9 -11.00 -7.72 -9.36
CA ASN A 9 -11.81 -8.94 -9.44
C ASN A 9 -13.31 -8.60 -9.36
N LEU A 10 -14.09 -9.09 -10.33
CA LEU A 10 -15.54 -9.08 -10.22
C LEU A 10 -15.94 -10.28 -9.38
N LEU A 11 -16.22 -10.10 -8.10
CA LEU A 11 -16.91 -11.20 -7.45
C LEU A 11 -18.34 -11.31 -8.00
N HIS A 12 -18.84 -12.52 -8.01
CA HIS A 12 -20.28 -12.75 -8.06
C HIS A 12 -20.75 -12.77 -6.60
N LEU A 13 -21.70 -11.92 -6.24
CA LEU A 13 -22.25 -11.86 -4.90
C LEU A 13 -23.70 -12.32 -4.91
N TYR A 14 -23.93 -13.49 -4.29
CA TYR A 14 -25.18 -14.28 -4.24
C TYR A 14 -25.57 -14.90 -5.59
N GLY A 15 -25.95 -16.18 -5.71
CA GLY A 15 -26.43 -17.15 -4.71
C GLY A 15 -27.67 -17.85 -5.29
N THR A 16 -27.53 -19.15 -5.59
CA THR A 16 -28.57 -20.09 -6.10
C THR A 16 -29.21 -19.80 -7.47
N ILE A 17 -29.29 -20.86 -8.30
CA ILE A 17 -29.95 -20.94 -9.61
C ILE A 17 -31.43 -20.48 -9.60
N SER A 18 -32.06 -20.33 -8.43
CA SER A 18 -33.47 -19.95 -8.35
C SER A 18 -33.78 -18.47 -8.65
N ASP A 19 -32.80 -17.56 -8.61
CA ASP A 19 -32.98 -16.12 -8.94
C ASP A 19 -32.30 -15.69 -10.26
N SER A 20 -32.32 -16.63 -11.22
CA SER A 20 -32.59 -16.47 -12.65
C SER A 20 -31.51 -15.83 -13.56
N SER A 21 -31.27 -16.48 -14.71
CA SER A 21 -30.28 -16.19 -15.78
C SER A 21 -29.87 -14.73 -15.97
N HIS A 22 -30.80 -13.79 -15.83
CA HIS A 22 -30.57 -12.36 -15.96
C HIS A 22 -29.41 -11.82 -15.09
N VAL A 23 -29.22 -12.31 -13.87
CA VAL A 23 -28.08 -11.88 -13.01
C VAL A 23 -26.75 -12.36 -13.59
N LEU A 24 -26.69 -13.59 -14.09
CA LEU A 24 -25.50 -14.17 -14.70
C LEU A 24 -25.12 -13.45 -15.98
N ASP A 25 -26.09 -13.14 -16.84
CA ASP A 25 -25.88 -12.38 -18.08
C ASP A 25 -25.27 -11.00 -17.77
N ASN A 26 -25.73 -10.37 -16.69
CA ASN A 26 -25.19 -9.10 -16.22
C ASN A 26 -23.75 -9.21 -15.70
N VAL A 27 -23.43 -10.25 -14.93
CA VAL A 27 -22.05 -10.51 -14.49
C VAL A 27 -21.12 -10.68 -15.70
N VAL A 28 -21.53 -11.45 -16.71
CA VAL A 28 -20.77 -11.66 -17.94
C VAL A 28 -20.63 -10.36 -18.74
N ALA A 29 -21.69 -9.55 -18.85
CA ALA A 29 -21.67 -8.28 -19.54
C ALA A 29 -20.71 -7.27 -18.88
N VAL A 30 -20.79 -7.09 -17.56
CA VAL A 30 -19.90 -6.19 -16.81
C VAL A 30 -18.45 -6.65 -16.92
N LYS A 31 -18.19 -7.96 -16.78
CA LYS A 31 -16.84 -8.52 -16.98
C LYS A 31 -16.31 -8.20 -18.38
N SER A 32 -17.11 -8.42 -19.41
CA SER A 32 -16.73 -8.16 -20.81
C SER A 32 -16.42 -6.69 -21.05
N ALA A 33 -17.25 -5.78 -20.54
CA ALA A 33 -17.03 -4.34 -20.63
C ALA A 33 -15.71 -3.92 -19.97
N LEU A 34 -15.46 -4.40 -18.75
CA LEU A 34 -14.22 -4.10 -18.02
C LEU A 34 -12.99 -4.66 -18.73
N ARG A 35 -13.04 -5.91 -19.23
CA ARG A 35 -11.93 -6.51 -19.99
C ARG A 35 -11.65 -5.78 -21.30
N LYS A 36 -12.68 -5.36 -22.03
CA LYS A 36 -12.53 -4.55 -23.25
C LYS A 36 -11.85 -3.22 -22.97
N ALA A 37 -12.06 -2.66 -21.77
CA ALA A 37 -11.42 -1.44 -21.31
C ALA A 37 -10.01 -1.66 -20.71
N GLY A 38 -9.45 -2.88 -20.82
CA GLY A 38 -8.11 -3.22 -20.31
C GLY A 38 -8.06 -3.58 -18.82
N ILE A 39 -9.20 -3.63 -18.13
CA ILE A 39 -9.27 -3.93 -16.70
C ILE A 39 -9.35 -5.44 -16.52
N ARG A 40 -8.37 -6.03 -15.83
CA ARG A 40 -8.39 -7.48 -15.54
C ARG A 40 -9.52 -7.77 -14.57
N ALA A 41 -10.38 -8.70 -14.99
CA ALA A 41 -11.68 -8.95 -14.41
C ALA A 41 -11.94 -10.46 -14.37
N LYS A 42 -12.31 -11.00 -13.21
CA LYS A 42 -12.63 -12.42 -13.00
C LYS A 42 -13.87 -12.56 -12.14
N GLU A 43 -14.84 -13.33 -12.63
CA GLU A 43 -16.07 -13.77 -11.98
C GLU A 43 -15.87 -14.98 -11.04
N ASP A 44 -16.67 -15.08 -9.98
CA ASP A 44 -16.70 -16.24 -9.06
C ASP A 44 -18.09 -16.88 -8.95
N LEU A 45 -18.46 -17.68 -9.95
CA LEU A 45 -19.77 -18.33 -10.02
C LEU A 45 -19.90 -19.58 -9.11
N THR A 46 -18.99 -19.80 -8.16
CA THR A 46 -18.96 -21.05 -7.35
C THR A 46 -20.23 -21.20 -6.50
N GLU A 47 -21.03 -22.23 -6.74
CA GLU A 47 -22.31 -22.43 -6.02
C GLU A 47 -22.16 -23.05 -4.64
N LYS A 48 -21.08 -23.82 -4.43
CA LYS A 48 -20.84 -24.59 -3.19
C LYS A 48 -20.46 -23.73 -1.98
N CYS A 49 -20.30 -22.43 -2.16
CA CYS A 49 -19.80 -21.52 -1.15
C CYS A 49 -20.77 -20.36 -0.93
N SER A 50 -20.99 -20.01 0.35
CA SER A 50 -21.78 -18.84 0.70
C SER A 50 -21.11 -17.57 0.16
N PRO A 51 -21.87 -16.51 -0.15
CA PRO A 51 -21.31 -15.25 -0.61
C PRO A 51 -20.31 -14.68 0.40
N GLY A 52 -20.64 -14.67 1.70
CA GLY A 52 -19.71 -14.23 2.74
C GLY A 52 -18.35 -14.96 2.70
N TRP A 53 -18.34 -16.27 2.45
CA TRP A 53 -17.10 -17.03 2.29
C TRP A 53 -16.27 -16.56 1.08
N LYS A 54 -16.94 -16.26 -0.04
CA LYS A 54 -16.27 -15.69 -1.22
C LYS A 54 -15.64 -14.34 -0.89
N TYR A 55 -16.31 -13.48 -0.12
CA TYR A 55 -15.79 -12.16 0.20
C TYR A 55 -14.45 -12.28 0.92
N SER A 56 -14.41 -13.10 1.97
CA SER A 56 -13.20 -13.36 2.74
C SER A 56 -12.09 -13.96 1.88
N GLN A 57 -12.41 -14.94 1.02
CA GLN A 57 -11.43 -15.56 0.12
C GLN A 57 -10.73 -14.55 -0.78
N TRP A 58 -11.48 -13.64 -1.39
CA TRP A 58 -10.92 -12.65 -2.28
C TRP A 58 -10.27 -11.49 -1.54
N GLU A 59 -10.78 -11.11 -0.36
CA GLU A 59 -10.10 -10.15 0.51
C GLU A 59 -8.73 -10.67 0.98
N MET A 60 -8.61 -11.97 1.27
CA MET A 60 -7.34 -12.62 1.61
C MET A 60 -6.38 -12.68 0.43
N LYS A 61 -6.90 -12.87 -0.80
CA LYS A 61 -6.09 -12.78 -2.04
C LYS A 61 -5.65 -11.34 -2.36
N GLY A 62 -6.12 -10.36 -1.58
CA GLY A 62 -5.76 -8.96 -1.75
C GLY A 62 -6.36 -8.34 -3.00
N VAL A 63 -7.55 -8.77 -3.45
CA VAL A 63 -8.25 -8.08 -4.54
C VAL A 63 -8.55 -6.63 -4.15
N PRO A 64 -8.21 -5.61 -4.97
CA PRO A 64 -8.38 -4.21 -4.58
C PRO A 64 -9.84 -3.75 -4.60
N LEU A 65 -10.64 -4.24 -5.56
CA LEU A 65 -12.04 -3.88 -5.72
C LEU A 65 -12.89 -5.13 -5.92
N ARG A 66 -13.97 -5.25 -5.13
CA ARG A 66 -15.03 -6.23 -5.28
C ARG A 66 -16.26 -5.56 -5.89
N ILE A 67 -16.88 -6.17 -6.89
CA ILE A 67 -18.16 -5.71 -7.46
C ILE A 67 -19.25 -6.72 -7.09
N GLU A 68 -20.38 -6.26 -6.58
CA GLU A 68 -21.54 -7.03 -6.13
C GLU A 68 -22.72 -6.75 -7.07
N ILE A 69 -23.31 -7.82 -7.63
CA ILE A 69 -24.41 -7.74 -8.59
C ILE A 69 -25.53 -8.64 -8.07
N GLY A 70 -26.60 -8.02 -7.56
CA GLY A 70 -27.80 -8.71 -7.10
C GLY A 70 -29.08 -8.14 -7.71
N PRO A 71 -30.23 -8.84 -7.58
CA PRO A 71 -31.50 -8.42 -8.19
C PRO A 71 -31.94 -7.00 -7.78
N LYS A 72 -31.67 -6.61 -6.52
CA LYS A 72 -32.00 -5.27 -6.00
C LYS A 72 -31.21 -4.15 -6.66
N ASP A 73 -29.95 -4.41 -7.00
CA ASP A 73 -29.08 -3.43 -7.66
C ASP A 73 -29.40 -3.36 -9.16
N LEU A 74 -29.73 -4.50 -9.78
CA LEU A 74 -30.21 -4.55 -11.16
C LEU A 74 -31.54 -3.79 -11.35
N ALA A 75 -32.46 -3.87 -10.39
CA ALA A 75 -33.70 -3.10 -10.42
C ALA A 75 -33.47 -1.58 -10.39
N LYS A 76 -32.29 -1.14 -9.94
CA LYS A 76 -31.86 0.27 -9.87
C LYS A 76 -30.83 0.63 -10.95
N ASP A 77 -30.57 -0.27 -11.89
CA ASP A 77 -29.54 -0.13 -12.93
C ASP A 77 -28.14 0.24 -12.40
N GLN A 78 -27.76 -0.34 -11.26
CA GLN A 78 -26.48 -0.12 -10.60
C GLN A 78 -25.82 -1.43 -10.20
N VAL A 79 -24.55 -1.35 -9.80
CA VAL A 79 -23.81 -2.41 -9.11
C VAL A 79 -23.20 -1.86 -7.85
N ARG A 80 -23.07 -2.70 -6.83
CA ARG A 80 -22.36 -2.31 -5.62
C ARG A 80 -20.88 -2.59 -5.77
N THR A 81 -20.04 -1.75 -5.19
CA THR A 81 -18.59 -1.90 -5.19
C THR A 81 -18.10 -1.81 -3.76
N VAL A 82 -17.08 -2.60 -3.42
CA VAL A 82 -16.45 -2.61 -2.10
C VAL A 82 -14.94 -2.58 -2.27
N ARG A 83 -14.33 -1.57 -1.64
CA ARG A 83 -12.89 -1.36 -1.62
C ARG A 83 -12.22 -2.24 -0.59
N ARG A 84 -11.07 -2.84 -0.92
CA ARG A 84 -10.31 -3.67 0.01
C ARG A 84 -9.45 -2.88 0.98
N ASP A 85 -8.92 -1.74 0.55
CA ASP A 85 -7.99 -0.94 1.35
C ASP A 85 -8.65 -0.34 2.59
N ASN A 86 -9.95 0.03 2.51
CA ASN A 86 -10.68 0.67 3.60
C ASN A 86 -12.10 0.12 3.86
N GLY A 87 -12.59 -0.84 3.06
CA GLY A 87 -13.93 -1.42 3.24
C GLY A 87 -15.10 -0.54 2.78
N VAL A 88 -14.84 0.64 2.21
CA VAL A 88 -15.88 1.57 1.76
C VAL A 88 -16.71 0.94 0.65
N LYS A 89 -18.03 1.11 0.76
CA LYS A 89 -19.00 0.63 -0.22
C LYS A 89 -19.55 1.81 -1.03
N SER A 90 -19.67 1.62 -2.34
CA SER A 90 -20.26 2.61 -3.25
C SER A 90 -21.12 1.92 -4.29
N ASP A 91 -22.23 2.52 -4.65
CA ASP A 91 -23.07 2.05 -5.76
C ASP A 91 -22.65 2.79 -7.03
N VAL A 92 -22.42 2.07 -8.13
CA VAL A 92 -21.96 2.60 -9.42
C VAL A 92 -23.02 2.30 -10.49
N PRO A 93 -23.49 3.30 -11.25
CA PRO A 93 -24.42 3.07 -12.35
C PRO A 93 -23.82 2.13 -13.41
N ARG A 94 -24.64 1.22 -13.95
CA ARG A 94 -24.18 0.25 -14.96
C ARG A 94 -23.70 0.93 -16.24
N GLY A 95 -24.34 2.02 -16.64
CA GLY A 95 -23.97 2.80 -17.83
C GLY A 95 -22.57 3.43 -17.74
N SER A 96 -22.04 3.66 -16.53
CA SER A 96 -20.73 4.27 -16.28
C SER A 96 -19.78 3.34 -15.51
N ILE A 97 -19.98 2.01 -15.64
CA ILE A 97 -19.25 1.04 -14.82
C ILE A 97 -17.76 1.02 -15.13
N VAL A 98 -17.38 1.24 -16.39
CA VAL A 98 -15.96 1.23 -16.81
C VAL A 98 -15.24 2.42 -16.21
N GLU A 99 -15.79 3.61 -16.36
CA GLU A 99 -15.27 4.87 -15.84
C GLU A 99 -15.23 4.84 -14.31
N GLY A 100 -16.34 4.43 -13.68
CA GLY A 100 -16.44 4.34 -12.23
C GLY A 100 -15.42 3.36 -11.63
N VAL A 101 -15.19 2.20 -12.27
CA VAL A 101 -14.17 1.24 -11.81
C VAL A 101 -12.76 1.79 -12.01
N LYS A 102 -12.46 2.47 -13.13
CA LYS A 102 -11.14 3.10 -13.34
C LYS A 102 -10.84 4.12 -12.26
N GLU A 103 -11.77 5.04 -11.99
CA GLU A 103 -11.61 6.04 -10.94
C GLU A 103 -11.42 5.40 -9.56
N LEU A 104 -12.17 4.33 -9.25
CA LEU A 104 -12.04 3.63 -7.98
C LEU A 104 -10.66 2.99 -7.84
N LEU A 105 -10.13 2.36 -8.89
CA LEU A 105 -8.79 1.77 -8.87
C LEU A 105 -7.70 2.83 -8.69
N GLU A 106 -7.79 3.96 -9.39
CA GLU A 106 -6.88 5.10 -9.21
C GLU A 106 -6.94 5.65 -7.78
N LYS A 107 -8.15 5.83 -7.22
CA LYS A 107 -8.37 6.27 -5.83
C LYS A 107 -7.82 5.26 -4.82
N ILE A 108 -7.90 3.95 -5.08
CA ILE A 108 -7.31 2.93 -4.21
C ILE A 108 -5.79 3.03 -4.26
N GLN A 109 -5.20 3.11 -5.46
CA GLN A 109 -3.75 3.20 -5.63
C GLN A 109 -3.21 4.45 -4.91
N GLN A 110 -3.81 5.61 -5.14
CA GLN A 110 -3.41 6.86 -4.52
C GLN A 110 -3.54 6.80 -2.99
N ASN A 111 -4.68 6.29 -2.47
CA ASN A 111 -4.87 6.18 -1.03
C ASN A 111 -3.84 5.24 -0.37
N MET A 112 -3.52 4.11 -1.01
CA MET A 112 -2.49 3.21 -0.50
C MET A 112 -1.11 3.85 -0.49
N PHE A 113 -0.77 4.60 -1.55
CA PHE A 113 0.47 5.37 -1.63
C PHE A 113 0.53 6.42 -0.52
N ASP A 114 -0.51 7.23 -0.35
CA ASP A 114 -0.56 8.31 0.65
C ASP A 114 -0.43 7.76 2.07
N VAL A 115 -1.15 6.67 2.39
CA VAL A 115 -1.05 6.01 3.71
C VAL A 115 0.35 5.43 3.93
N ALA A 116 0.97 4.84 2.92
CA ALA A 116 2.33 4.31 3.03
C ALA A 116 3.36 5.42 3.18
N LYS A 117 3.22 6.50 2.42
CA LYS A 117 4.06 7.69 2.49
C LYS A 117 3.98 8.34 3.86
N GLN A 118 2.78 8.58 4.38
CA GLN A 118 2.58 9.15 5.71
C GLN A 118 3.23 8.28 6.80
N LYS A 119 3.14 6.95 6.69
CA LYS A 119 3.81 6.05 7.64
C LYS A 119 5.33 6.18 7.61
N ILE A 120 5.92 6.38 6.43
CA ILE A 120 7.36 6.62 6.31
C ILE A 120 7.71 7.99 6.89
N ASP A 121 6.95 9.02 6.54
CA ASP A 121 7.15 10.39 7.03
C ASP A 121 7.06 10.44 8.56
N ASP A 122 6.07 9.78 9.17
CA ASP A 122 5.90 9.67 10.63
C ASP A 122 6.98 8.81 11.31
N ALA A 123 7.54 7.84 10.58
CA ALA A 123 8.62 6.98 11.06
C ALA A 123 10.00 7.59 10.85
N CYS A 124 10.13 8.64 10.04
CA CYS A 124 11.38 9.31 9.73
C CYS A 124 11.64 10.45 10.71
N VAL A 125 12.82 10.46 11.34
CA VAL A 125 13.24 11.53 12.25
C VAL A 125 14.60 12.07 11.83
N THR A 126 14.76 13.38 11.93
CA THR A 126 16.04 14.05 11.69
C THR A 126 16.73 14.29 13.02
N ILE A 127 17.97 13.81 13.16
CA ILE A 127 18.77 13.93 14.39
C ILE A 127 20.10 14.60 14.08
N LYS A 128 20.78 15.07 15.12
CA LYS A 128 22.12 15.68 15.01
C LYS A 128 23.13 15.10 15.98
N THR A 129 22.69 14.37 17.01
CA THR A 129 23.57 13.84 18.06
C THR A 129 23.49 12.33 18.19
N TRP A 130 24.50 11.74 18.82
CA TRP A 130 24.53 10.31 19.11
C TRP A 130 23.40 9.86 20.05
N ASP A 131 23.05 10.68 21.05
CA ASP A 131 22.04 10.30 22.04
C ASP A 131 20.64 10.24 21.40
N GLU A 132 20.29 11.24 20.57
CA GLU A 132 19.08 11.23 19.75
C GLU A 132 19.04 10.04 18.80
N PHE A 133 20.19 9.67 18.23
CA PHE A 133 20.28 8.51 17.34
C PHE A 133 19.94 7.21 18.06
N VAL A 134 20.47 6.98 19.26
CA VAL A 134 20.17 5.78 20.06
C VAL A 134 18.70 5.75 20.47
N GLU A 135 18.15 6.88 20.90
CA GLU A 135 16.73 6.98 21.25
C GLU A 135 15.83 6.63 20.04
N ALA A 136 16.07 7.26 18.89
CA ALA A 136 15.31 7.02 17.67
C ALA A 136 15.42 5.57 17.17
N LEU A 137 16.60 4.96 17.30
CA LEU A 137 16.84 3.57 16.91
C LEU A 137 16.01 2.61 17.78
N ASN A 138 15.95 2.86 19.08
CA ASN A 138 15.13 2.09 20.03
C ASN A 138 13.63 2.24 19.77
N GLN A 139 13.21 3.41 19.29
CA GLN A 139 11.83 3.67 18.84
C GLN A 139 11.51 3.10 17.45
N LYS A 140 12.45 2.36 16.83
CA LYS A 140 12.30 1.75 15.51
C LYS A 140 12.02 2.77 14.40
N LYS A 141 12.61 3.96 14.51
CA LYS A 141 12.50 5.01 13.51
C LYS A 141 13.52 4.83 12.38
N LEU A 142 13.19 5.36 11.22
CA LEU A 142 14.14 5.67 10.15
C LEU A 142 14.83 6.99 10.51
N ILE A 143 16.16 7.05 10.45
CA ILE A 143 16.91 8.17 11.02
C ILE A 143 17.66 8.90 9.92
N LEU A 144 17.41 10.18 9.72
CA LEU A 144 18.20 11.06 8.87
C LEU A 144 19.23 11.81 9.75
N ALA A 145 20.52 11.59 9.50
CA ALA A 145 21.59 12.16 10.33
C ALA A 145 22.69 12.80 9.49
N PRO A 146 23.33 13.88 9.96
CA PRO A 146 24.48 14.48 9.28
C PRO A 146 25.69 13.55 9.45
N TRP A 147 26.28 13.12 8.34
CA TRP A 147 27.36 12.13 8.33
C TRP A 147 28.59 12.64 7.56
N CYS A 148 29.77 12.26 8.04
CA CYS A 148 31.05 12.65 7.43
C CYS A 148 31.46 11.81 6.21
N ASP A 149 30.71 10.77 5.85
CA ASP A 149 31.00 9.86 4.73
C ASP A 149 32.35 9.14 4.85
N HIS A 150 32.64 8.62 6.06
CA HIS A 150 33.84 7.84 6.32
C HIS A 150 33.44 6.44 6.78
N GLU A 151 33.93 5.42 6.06
CA GLU A 151 33.62 4.00 6.30
C GLU A 151 33.92 3.57 7.74
N GLU A 152 35.03 4.04 8.32
CA GLU A 152 35.39 3.71 9.71
C GLU A 152 34.35 4.19 10.73
N VAL A 153 33.67 5.31 10.47
CA VAL A 153 32.59 5.82 11.34
C VAL A 153 31.35 4.95 11.21
N GLU A 154 31.04 4.45 10.01
CA GLU A 154 29.95 3.49 9.84
C GLU A 154 30.22 2.16 10.55
N LYS A 155 31.46 1.64 10.47
CA LYS A 155 31.88 0.46 11.22
C LYS A 155 31.73 0.67 12.73
N GLU A 156 32.12 1.84 13.22
CA GLU A 156 31.98 2.22 14.63
C GLU A 156 30.51 2.26 15.08
N VAL A 157 29.65 2.94 14.31
CA VAL A 157 28.20 3.02 14.58
C VAL A 157 27.60 1.61 14.62
N LYS A 158 27.96 0.76 13.65
CA LYS A 158 27.51 -0.64 13.58
C LYS A 158 27.97 -1.44 14.80
N ALA A 159 29.21 -1.27 15.25
CA ALA A 159 29.72 -1.94 16.44
C ALA A 159 29.02 -1.47 17.72
N ARG A 160 28.82 -0.16 17.88
CA ARG A 160 28.19 0.47 19.06
C ARG A 160 26.69 0.16 19.18
N THR A 161 26.02 -0.15 18.08
CA THR A 161 24.56 -0.35 18.02
C THR A 161 24.15 -1.81 17.88
N LYS A 162 25.13 -2.73 17.88
CA LYS A 162 24.89 -4.16 17.73
C LYS A 162 24.22 -4.72 18.98
N ASP A 163 23.00 -5.23 18.82
CA ASP A 163 22.27 -5.97 19.83
C ASP A 163 21.61 -7.24 19.24
N GLU A 164 20.71 -7.86 20.00
CA GLU A 164 19.98 -9.07 19.58
C GLU A 164 19.05 -8.85 18.36
N ILE A 165 18.63 -7.60 18.13
CA ILE A 165 17.69 -7.22 17.07
C ILE A 165 18.45 -6.76 15.81
N GLY A 166 19.74 -6.45 15.94
CA GLY A 166 20.64 -6.16 14.82
C GLY A 166 21.55 -4.98 15.12
N ALA A 167 22.20 -4.46 14.07
CA ALA A 167 23.03 -3.26 14.15
C ALA A 167 22.51 -2.20 13.18
N ALA A 168 22.66 -0.93 13.54
CA ALA A 168 22.37 0.16 12.61
C ALA A 168 23.47 0.24 11.53
N LYS A 169 23.06 0.58 10.31
CA LYS A 169 23.96 0.83 9.18
C LYS A 169 23.41 1.96 8.31
N THR A 170 24.22 2.46 7.39
CA THR A 170 23.70 3.38 6.36
C THR A 170 22.75 2.62 5.43
N LEU A 171 21.67 3.29 5.03
CA LEU A 171 20.70 2.77 4.07
C LEU A 171 20.94 3.41 2.70
N CYS A 172 20.86 4.74 2.66
CA CYS A 172 21.23 5.55 1.50
C CYS A 172 21.43 7.01 1.93
N SER A 173 22.16 7.77 1.12
CA SER A 173 22.08 9.23 1.20
C SER A 173 21.01 9.69 0.20
N PRO A 174 19.98 10.44 0.62
CA PRO A 174 18.95 10.90 -0.32
C PRO A 174 19.57 11.78 -1.41
N PHE A 175 19.03 11.70 -2.63
CA PHE A 175 19.46 12.57 -3.72
C PHE A 175 19.06 14.02 -3.46
N ASP A 176 17.85 14.23 -2.92
CA ASP A 176 17.40 15.52 -2.42
C ASP A 176 17.95 15.72 -1.00
N GLN A 177 19.02 16.50 -0.90
CA GLN A 177 19.73 16.76 0.35
C GLN A 177 19.15 18.03 0.98
N PRO A 178 18.69 17.97 2.24
CA PRO A 178 18.45 19.19 3.01
C PRO A 178 19.74 20.01 3.11
N ASP A 179 19.60 21.33 3.24
CA ASP A 179 20.74 22.20 3.47
C ASP A 179 21.55 21.73 4.69
N ILE A 180 22.88 21.79 4.57
CA ILE A 180 23.81 21.48 5.65
C ILE A 180 24.39 22.82 6.11
N PRO A 181 23.94 23.36 7.24
CA PRO A 181 24.49 24.59 7.78
C PRO A 181 26.01 24.49 7.97
N GLU A 182 26.70 25.60 7.76
CA GLU A 182 28.14 25.67 8.02
C GLU A 182 28.44 25.29 9.47
N GLY A 183 29.51 24.52 9.68
CA GLY A 183 29.88 24.00 11.00
C GLY A 183 29.08 22.77 11.46
N THR A 184 28.17 22.22 10.65
CA THR A 184 27.47 20.97 10.98
C THR A 184 28.48 19.82 11.11
N VAL A 185 28.41 19.10 12.23
CA VAL A 185 29.27 17.96 12.53
C VAL A 185 28.54 16.63 12.36
N CYS A 186 29.31 15.59 12.12
CA CYS A 186 28.85 14.22 12.06
C CYS A 186 28.30 13.77 13.41
N PHE A 187 27.08 13.24 13.41
CA PHE A 187 26.37 12.83 14.64
C PHE A 187 27.16 11.83 15.49
N ALA A 188 28.01 11.00 14.87
CA ALA A 188 28.74 9.93 15.53
C ALA A 188 30.19 10.28 15.87
N SER A 189 30.89 11.03 15.02
CA SER A 189 32.35 11.24 15.12
C SER A 189 32.79 12.67 15.41
N GLY A 190 31.88 13.64 15.34
CA GLY A 190 32.20 15.06 15.52
C GLY A 190 33.00 15.71 14.38
N LYS A 191 33.42 14.95 13.36
CA LYS A 191 34.07 15.47 12.14
C LYS A 191 33.08 16.33 11.33
N PRO A 192 33.54 17.22 10.43
CA PRO A 192 32.64 17.95 9.54
C PRO A 192 31.70 17.01 8.76
N ALA A 193 30.40 17.30 8.78
CA ALA A 193 29.41 16.55 8.02
C ALA A 193 29.52 16.90 6.53
N LYS A 194 29.37 15.89 5.66
CA LYS A 194 29.38 16.06 4.21
C LYS A 194 28.00 15.94 3.58
N LYS A 195 27.14 15.09 4.16
CA LYS A 195 25.81 14.79 3.66
C LYS A 195 24.88 14.32 4.77
N TRP A 196 23.58 14.49 4.56
CA TRP A 196 22.57 13.77 5.30
C TRP A 196 22.47 12.34 4.78
N THR A 197 22.36 11.38 5.70
CA THR A 197 22.27 9.95 5.36
C THR A 197 21.19 9.30 6.19
N TYR A 198 20.42 8.41 5.56
CA TYR A 198 19.47 7.56 6.25
C TYR A 198 20.19 6.39 6.93
N TRP A 199 19.83 6.16 8.18
CA TRP A 199 20.31 5.08 9.02
C TRP A 199 19.13 4.31 9.58
N GLY A 200 19.37 3.04 9.87
CA GLY A 200 18.41 2.20 10.57
C GLY A 200 18.91 0.77 10.70
N ARG A 201 18.10 -0.07 11.34
CA ARG A 201 18.26 -1.53 11.26
C ARG A 201 17.71 -2.02 9.93
N SER A 202 18.40 -2.97 9.31
CA SER A 202 17.94 -3.60 8.08
C SER A 202 17.56 -5.05 8.30
N TYR A 203 16.63 -5.54 7.48
CA TYR A 203 16.29 -6.96 7.34
C TYR A 203 17.51 -7.82 6.99
#